data_AF-A0AA90TY71-F1
#
_entry.id   AF-A0AA90TY71-F1
#
_cell.length_a   1.000
_cell.length_b   1.000
_cell.length_c   1.000
_cell.angle_alpha   90.00
_cell.angle_beta   90.00
_cell.angle_gamma   90.00
#
_symmetry.space_group_name_H-M   'P 1'
#
loop_
_entity.id
_entity.type
_entity.pdbx_description
1 polymer ?
#
loop_
_entity_poly.entity_id
_entity_poly.type
_entity_poly.pdbx_seq_one_letter_code
_entity_poly.pdbx_strand_id
1 'polypeptide(L)'
;MDNEWEIDLKLPDISAMATLLATATCSAIMGAAEIAYTMLWITAAYERHGKDFFIDLINAKALTWTAEFVIVAGSLMLLSSMMFLITMFYSLIQLNAVRDPSKKIRMNVIFLLFIIAMILLFIALISALILRYI
;
A
#
# COMPACT_ATOMS: atom_id res chain seq x y z
N MET A 1 17.85 -52.08 0.44
CA MET A 1 16.57 -51.71 1.10
C MET A 1 16.94 -50.51 1.92
N ASP A 2 16.99 -49.36 1.26
CA ASP A 2 17.62 -48.17 1.81
C ASP A 2 16.65 -47.02 1.53
N ASN A 3 16.23 -46.34 2.60
CA ASN A 3 15.36 -45.15 2.66
C ASN A 3 13.94 -45.34 3.23
N GLU A 4 13.67 -46.33 4.08
CA GLU A 4 12.43 -46.37 4.89
C GLU A 4 12.49 -45.44 6.14
N TRP A 5 13.66 -44.85 6.42
CA TRP A 5 13.96 -44.12 7.66
C TRP A 5 14.09 -42.60 7.47
N GLU A 6 14.05 -42.11 6.22
CA GLU A 6 13.94 -40.67 5.95
C GLU A 6 12.49 -40.24 6.21
N ILE A 7 12.20 -39.92 7.47
CA ILE A 7 11.04 -39.12 7.80
C ILE A 7 11.32 -37.73 7.21
N ASP A 8 10.88 -37.51 5.98
CA ASP A 8 10.87 -36.21 5.30
C ASP A 8 9.88 -35.30 6.06
N LEU A 9 10.34 -34.77 7.19
CA LEU A 9 9.73 -33.66 7.89
C LEU A 9 9.90 -32.46 6.96
N LYS A 10 8.96 -32.31 6.01
CA LYS A 10 8.78 -31.09 5.21
C LYS A 10 8.37 -29.96 6.14
N LEU A 11 9.32 -29.46 6.91
CA LEU A 11 9.14 -28.31 7.76
C LEU A 11 8.88 -27.11 6.84
N PRO A 12 7.80 -26.35 7.10
CA PRO A 12 7.53 -25.15 6.33
C PRO A 12 8.71 -24.18 6.47
N ASP A 13 9.05 -23.49 5.38
CA ASP A 13 10.16 -22.53 5.36
C ASP A 13 9.85 -21.34 6.29
N ILE A 14 10.38 -21.40 7.50
CA ILE A 14 10.20 -20.40 8.57
C ILE A 14 10.63 -19.01 8.10
N SER A 15 11.68 -18.94 7.27
CA SER A 15 12.21 -17.66 6.77
C SER A 15 11.24 -17.00 5.79
N ALA A 16 10.63 -17.79 4.90
CA ALA A 16 9.60 -17.31 4.00
C ALA A 16 8.34 -16.89 4.76
N MET A 17 7.92 -17.66 5.77
CA MET A 17 6.79 -17.30 6.62
C MET A 17 7.00 -15.94 7.31
N ALA A 18 8.17 -15.75 7.94
CA ALA A 18 8.49 -14.50 8.63
C ALA A 18 8.49 -13.31 7.67
N THR A 19 9.07 -13.47 6.48
CA THR A 19 9.14 -12.40 5.47
C THR A 19 7.76 -12.03 4.93
N LEU A 20 6.92 -13.03 4.63
CA LEU A 20 5.56 -12.81 4.15
C LEU A 20 4.69 -12.13 5.20
N LEU A 21 4.81 -12.55 6.47
CA LEU A 21 4.09 -11.92 7.58
C LEU A 21 4.55 -10.47 7.80
N ALA A 22 5.86 -10.22 7.80
CA ALA A 22 6.42 -8.89 7.94
C ALA A 22 5.95 -7.98 6.79
N THR A 23 6.00 -8.47 5.55
CA THR A 23 5.53 -7.72 4.38
C THR A 23 4.05 -7.41 4.48
N ALA A 24 3.22 -8.40 4.85
CA ALA A 24 1.78 -8.19 5.03
C ALA A 24 1.50 -7.13 6.10
N THR A 25 2.19 -7.19 7.23
CA THR A 25 1.98 -6.26 8.35
C THR A 25 2.43 -4.85 8.00
N CYS A 26 3.62 -4.70 7.43
CA CYS A 26 4.12 -3.41 6.96
C CYS A 26 3.19 -2.81 5.90
N SER A 27 2.78 -3.58 4.90
CA SER A 27 1.86 -3.12 3.88
C SER A 27 0.49 -2.72 4.46
N ALA A 28 -0.03 -3.44 5.45
CA ALA A 28 -1.27 -3.06 6.12
C ALA A 28 -1.14 -1.71 6.84
N ILE A 29 -0.04 -1.51 7.59
CA ILE A 29 0.23 -0.27 8.31
C ILE A 29 0.37 0.90 7.33
N MET A 30 1.14 0.73 6.26
CA MET A 30 1.35 1.76 5.24
C MET A 30 0.05 2.13 4.54
N GLY A 31 -0.73 1.13 4.09
CA GLY A 31 -2.02 1.37 3.46
C GLY A 31 -3.00 2.12 4.38
N ALA A 32 -3.11 1.71 5.64
CA ALA A 32 -3.97 2.38 6.62
C ALA A 32 -3.49 3.80 6.93
N ALA A 33 -2.17 4.01 7.07
CA ALA A 33 -1.59 5.32 7.33
C ALA A 33 -1.86 6.30 6.19
N GLU A 34 -1.72 5.87 4.93
CA GLU A 34 -1.99 6.71 3.78
C GLU A 34 -3.47 7.10 3.67
N ILE A 35 -4.39 6.18 3.96
CA ILE A 35 -5.83 6.50 4.03
C ILE A 35 -6.12 7.50 5.15
N ALA A 36 -5.54 7.31 6.33
CA ALA A 36 -5.70 8.27 7.43
C ALA A 36 -5.14 9.66 7.07
N TYR A 37 -3.99 9.70 6.39
CA TYR A 37 -3.33 10.94 6.01
C TYR A 37 -4.12 11.72 4.95
N THR A 38 -4.68 11.01 3.97
CA THR A 38 -5.55 11.62 2.94
C THR A 38 -6.82 12.21 3.57
N MET A 39 -7.43 11.52 4.53
CA MET A 39 -8.57 12.06 5.29
C MET A 39 -8.18 13.31 6.07
N LEU A 40 -7.04 13.30 6.77
CA LEU A 40 -6.53 14.48 7.49
C LEU A 40 -6.34 15.68 6.56
N TRP A 41 -5.80 15.49 5.35
CA TRP A 41 -5.66 16.58 4.38
C TRP A 41 -7.00 17.14 3.91
N ILE A 42 -7.97 16.28 3.61
CA ILE A 42 -9.30 16.71 3.19
C ILE A 42 -10.00 17.48 4.33
N THR A 43 -9.95 16.98 5.55
CA THR A 43 -10.55 17.64 6.71
C THR A 43 -9.86 18.97 7.02
N ALA A 44 -8.53 19.03 6.98
CA ALA A 44 -7.79 20.28 7.21
C ALA A 44 -8.06 21.34 6.12
N ALA A 45 -8.23 20.91 4.86
CA ALA A 45 -8.63 21.81 3.78
C ALA A 45 -10.06 22.34 3.99
N TYR A 46 -10.98 21.47 4.40
CA TYR A 46 -12.34 21.85 4.74
C TYR A 46 -12.41 22.83 5.92
N GLU A 47 -11.66 22.61 7.00
CA GLU A 47 -11.64 23.54 8.14
C GLU A 47 -11.15 24.94 7.77
N ARG A 48 -10.23 25.05 6.81
CA ARG A 48 -9.67 26.34 6.38
C ARG A 48 -10.52 27.08 5.36
N HIS A 49 -11.15 26.36 4.44
CA HIS A 49 -11.85 26.94 3.28
C HIS A 49 -13.36 26.73 3.32
N GLY A 50 -13.87 26.01 4.32
CA GLY A 50 -15.29 25.79 4.55
C GLY A 50 -15.99 25.11 3.37
N LYS A 51 -17.24 25.53 3.11
CA LYS A 51 -18.09 24.97 2.05
C LYS A 51 -17.54 25.22 0.65
N ASP A 52 -16.78 26.30 0.47
CA ASP A 52 -16.26 26.72 -0.84
C ASP A 52 -15.26 25.69 -1.39
N PHE A 53 -14.51 25.02 -0.51
CA PHE A 53 -13.63 23.90 -0.90
C PHE A 53 -14.38 22.77 -1.60
N PHE A 54 -15.54 22.35 -1.08
CA PHE A 54 -16.32 21.28 -1.70
C PHE A 54 -17.00 21.74 -2.99
N ILE A 55 -17.41 23.01 -3.06
CA ILE A 55 -17.96 23.59 -4.28
C ILE A 55 -16.88 23.65 -5.37
N ASP A 56 -15.66 24.06 -5.04
CA ASP A 56 -14.51 24.05 -5.95
C ASP A 56 -14.12 22.63 -6.38
N LEU A 57 -14.22 21.65 -5.47
CA LEU A 57 -13.97 20.25 -5.78
C LEU A 57 -14.95 19.69 -6.82
N ILE A 58 -16.21 20.12 -6.76
CA ILE A 58 -17.30 19.65 -7.62
C ILE A 58 -17.39 20.48 -8.91
N ASN A 59 -17.03 21.76 -8.86
CA ASN A 59 -17.24 22.71 -9.93
C ASN A 59 -15.90 23.03 -10.62
N ALA A 60 -15.56 22.22 -11.63
CA ALA A 60 -14.27 22.23 -12.32
C ALA A 60 -13.91 23.52 -13.10
N LYS A 61 -14.74 24.56 -13.08
CA LYS A 61 -14.50 25.80 -13.85
C LYS A 61 -13.43 26.71 -13.26
N ALA A 62 -13.10 26.56 -11.98
CA ALA A 62 -12.01 27.27 -11.33
C ALA A 62 -11.51 26.45 -10.13
N LEU A 63 -10.71 25.41 -10.36
CA LEU A 63 -10.03 24.78 -9.23
C LEU A 63 -9.10 25.82 -8.59
N THR A 64 -9.36 26.12 -7.32
CA THR A 64 -8.36 26.80 -6.50
C THR A 64 -7.17 25.87 -6.34
N TRP A 65 -5.97 26.45 -6.28
CA TRP A 65 -4.72 25.69 -6.19
C TRP A 65 -4.69 24.70 -5.01
N THR A 66 -5.39 25.02 -3.93
CA THR A 66 -5.58 24.14 -2.77
C THR A 66 -6.45 22.92 -3.06
N ALA A 67 -7.51 23.06 -3.88
CA ALA A 67 -8.33 21.95 -4.30
C ALA A 67 -7.56 21.02 -5.26
N GLU A 68 -6.80 21.59 -6.20
CA GLU A 68 -5.95 20.82 -7.12
C GLU A 68 -4.87 20.03 -6.35
N PHE A 69 -4.25 20.66 -5.35
CA PHE A 69 -3.29 20.00 -4.46
C PHE A 69 -3.88 18.77 -3.76
N VAL A 70 -5.03 18.93 -3.10
CA VAL A 70 -5.67 17.85 -2.33
C VAL A 70 -6.12 16.71 -3.25
N ILE A 71 -6.64 17.03 -4.44
CA ILE A 71 -7.08 16.02 -5.41
C ILE A 71 -5.88 15.23 -5.95
N VAL A 72 -4.83 15.90 -6.42
CA VAL A 72 -3.69 15.23 -7.06
C VAL A 72 -2.88 14.44 -6.03
N ALA A 73 -2.47 15.06 -4.93
CA ALA A 73 -1.67 14.37 -3.91
C ALA A 73 -2.51 13.32 -3.18
N GLY A 74 -3.79 13.61 -2.90
CA GLY A 74 -4.70 12.68 -2.25
C GLY A 74 -5.01 11.44 -3.09
N SER A 75 -5.26 11.62 -4.40
CA SER A 75 -5.51 10.48 -5.30
C SER A 75 -4.26 9.59 -5.48
N LEU A 76 -3.06 10.18 -5.55
CA LEU A 76 -1.81 9.44 -5.58
C LEU A 76 -1.57 8.62 -4.31
N MET A 77 -1.82 9.21 -3.13
CA MET A 77 -1.74 8.49 -1.86
C MET A 77 -2.80 7.38 -1.75
N LEU A 78 -4.02 7.61 -2.25
CA LEU A 78 -5.04 6.55 -2.28
C LEU A 78 -4.61 5.39 -3.20
N LEU A 79 -4.06 5.70 -4.37
CA LEU A 79 -3.59 4.68 -5.32
C LEU A 79 -2.41 3.87 -4.76
N SER A 80 -1.48 4.53 -4.07
CA SER A 80 -0.40 3.89 -3.32
C SER A 80 -0.95 2.97 -2.21
N SER A 81 -1.91 3.45 -1.41
CA SER A 81 -2.51 2.66 -0.33
C SER A 81 -3.20 1.40 -0.85
N MET A 82 -3.89 1.48 -2.00
CA MET A 82 -4.48 0.32 -2.66
C MET A 82 -3.41 -0.72 -3.04
N MET A 83 -2.27 -0.27 -3.57
CA MET A 83 -1.17 -1.17 -3.91
C MET A 83 -0.54 -1.84 -2.69
N PHE A 84 -0.43 -1.12 -1.57
CA PHE A 84 -0.02 -1.73 -0.30
C PHE A 84 -1.05 -2.77 0.19
N LEU A 85 -2.34 -2.47 0.14
CA LEU A 85 -3.38 -3.44 0.53
C LEU A 85 -3.41 -4.68 -0.38
N ILE A 86 -3.18 -4.51 -1.68
CA ILE A 86 -3.02 -5.62 -2.62
C ILE A 86 -1.79 -6.45 -2.24
N THR A 87 -0.67 -5.82 -1.93
CA THR A 87 0.57 -6.48 -1.49
C THR A 87 0.34 -7.28 -0.20
N MET A 88 -0.39 -6.72 0.77
CA MET A 88 -0.81 -7.42 1.99
C MET A 88 -1.63 -8.66 1.65
N PHE A 89 -2.66 -8.53 0.81
CA PHE A 89 -3.55 -9.62 0.45
C PHE A 89 -2.80 -10.78 -0.23
N TYR A 90 -1.94 -10.46 -1.21
CA TYR A 90 -1.09 -11.48 -1.86
C TYR A 90 -0.10 -12.12 -0.90
N SER A 91 0.45 -11.35 0.05
CA SER A 91 1.35 -11.88 1.08
C SER A 91 0.66 -12.87 2.00
N LEU A 92 -0.60 -12.61 2.40
CA LEU A 92 -1.40 -13.54 3.19
C LEU A 92 -1.77 -14.81 2.40
N ILE A 93 -2.09 -14.69 1.12
CA ILE A 93 -2.34 -15.85 0.24
C ILE A 93 -1.09 -16.73 0.16
N GLN A 94 0.08 -16.13 -0.07
CA GLN A 94 1.33 -16.88 -0.15
C GLN A 94 1.72 -17.47 1.22
N LEU A 95 1.44 -16.77 2.33
CA LEU A 95 1.67 -17.27 3.68
C LEU A 95 0.85 -18.53 3.95
N ASN A 96 -0.42 -18.56 3.53
CA ASN A 96 -1.25 -19.75 3.64
C ASN A 96 -0.74 -20.89 2.74
N ALA A 97 -0.14 -20.57 1.59
CA ALA A 97 0.46 -21.56 0.70
C ALA A 97 1.74 -22.19 1.26
N VAL A 98 2.46 -21.54 2.20
CA VAL A 98 3.65 -22.13 2.84
C VAL A 98 3.33 -23.40 3.63
N ARG A 99 2.08 -23.56 4.07
CA ARG A 99 1.61 -24.76 4.76
C ARG A 99 1.49 -25.98 3.83
N ASP A 100 1.41 -25.76 2.53
CA ASP A 100 1.21 -26.81 1.53
C ASP A 100 2.51 -27.03 0.73
N PRO A 101 3.25 -28.14 0.95
CA PRO A 101 4.52 -28.40 0.29
C PRO A 101 4.39 -28.59 -1.23
N SER A 102 3.16 -28.72 -1.78
CA SER A 102 2.92 -28.78 -3.23
C SER A 102 2.93 -27.40 -3.89
N LYS A 103 2.79 -26.31 -3.12
CA LYS A 103 2.65 -24.96 -3.65
C LYS A 103 3.98 -24.21 -3.65
N LYS A 104 4.38 -23.74 -4.82
CA LYS A 104 5.57 -22.89 -4.97
C LYS A 104 5.27 -21.45 -4.54
N ILE A 105 5.92 -20.99 -3.48
CA ILE A 105 5.84 -19.61 -3.00
C ILE A 105 6.42 -18.66 -4.05
N ARG A 106 5.67 -17.60 -4.39
CA ARG A 106 6.10 -16.59 -5.39
C ARG A 106 6.57 -15.29 -4.72
N MET A 107 7.66 -15.37 -3.95
CA MET A 107 8.26 -14.21 -3.26
C MET A 107 8.57 -13.03 -4.19
N ASN A 108 9.10 -13.30 -5.39
CA ASN A 108 9.46 -12.24 -6.35
C ASN A 108 8.28 -11.35 -6.73
N VAL A 109 7.06 -11.92 -6.81
CA VAL A 109 5.85 -11.16 -7.14
C VAL A 109 5.49 -10.21 -6.00
N ILE A 110 5.62 -10.66 -4.75
CA ILE A 110 5.34 -9.84 -3.57
C ILE A 110 6.33 -8.70 -3.45
N PHE A 111 7.63 -8.97 -3.62
CA PHE A 111 8.64 -7.92 -3.61
C PHE A 111 8.42 -6.90 -4.73
N LEU A 112 8.05 -7.35 -5.93
CA LEU A 112 7.72 -6.45 -7.04
C LEU A 112 6.53 -5.54 -6.68
N LEU A 113 5.44 -6.12 -6.16
CA LEU A 113 4.27 -5.35 -5.72
C LEU A 113 4.63 -4.33 -4.63
N PHE A 114 5.43 -4.73 -3.65
CA PHE A 114 5.89 -3.86 -2.57
C PHE A 114 6.75 -2.70 -3.10
N ILE A 115 7.67 -2.97 -4.03
CA ILE A 115 8.49 -1.93 -4.66
C ILE A 115 7.62 -0.95 -5.46
N ILE A 116 6.65 -1.44 -6.21
CA ILE A 116 5.71 -0.58 -6.95
C ILE A 116 4.94 0.32 -5.98
N ALA A 117 4.44 -0.22 -4.87
CA ALA A 117 3.76 0.57 -3.84
C ALA A 117 4.69 1.64 -3.24
N MET A 118 5.95 1.29 -2.93
CA MET A 118 6.95 2.24 -2.45
C MET A 118 7.24 3.37 -3.45
N ILE A 119 7.36 3.04 -4.74
CA ILE A 119 7.58 4.05 -5.79
C ILE A 119 6.39 5.01 -5.86
N LEU A 120 5.16 4.48 -5.82
CA LEU A 120 3.94 5.29 -5.83
C LEU A 120 3.86 6.21 -4.61
N LEU A 121 4.19 5.72 -3.41
CA LEU A 121 4.29 6.54 -2.22
C LEU A 121 5.32 7.66 -2.38
N PHE A 122 6.51 7.35 -2.90
CA PHE A 122 7.54 8.36 -3.15
C PHE A 122 7.05 9.45 -4.11
N ILE A 123 6.38 9.06 -5.20
CA ILE A 123 5.79 10.00 -6.15
C ILE A 123 4.73 10.84 -5.44
N ALA A 124 3.84 10.24 -4.65
CA ALA A 124 2.80 10.95 -3.91
C ALA A 124 3.39 11.99 -2.95
N LEU A 125 4.45 11.63 -2.21
CA LEU A 125 5.13 12.52 -1.27
C LEU A 125 5.88 13.66 -2.00
N ILE A 126 6.55 13.35 -3.11
CA ILE A 126 7.25 14.36 -3.91
C ILE A 126 6.23 15.33 -4.54
N SER A 127 5.14 14.82 -5.12
CA SER A 127 4.06 15.64 -5.64
C SER A 127 3.48 16.53 -4.54
N ALA A 128 3.27 15.99 -3.34
CA ALA A 128 2.79 16.77 -2.20
C ALA A 128 3.77 17.89 -1.79
N LEU A 129 5.08 17.63 -1.84
CA LEU A 129 6.09 18.65 -1.55
C LEU A 129 6.17 19.70 -2.64
N ILE A 130 6.27 19.30 -3.90
CA ILE A 130 6.39 20.21 -5.05
C ILE A 130 5.19 21.14 -5.09
N LEU A 131 3.99 20.57 -4.99
CA LEU A 131 2.79 21.40 -4.97
C LEU A 131 2.84 22.31 -3.75
N ARG A 132 3.13 21.88 -2.52
CA ARG A 132 3.16 22.79 -1.36
C ARG A 132 4.12 23.99 -1.48
N TYR A 133 5.22 23.89 -2.23
CA TYR A 133 6.29 24.90 -2.29
C TYR A 133 6.34 25.70 -3.60
N ILE A 134 5.45 25.43 -4.55
CA ILE A 134 5.20 26.29 -5.73
C ILE A 134 4.19 27.38 -5.36
#